data_AF-A0A926P5G6-F1
#
_entry.id   AF-A0A926P5G6-F1
#
_cell.length_a   1.000
_cell.length_b   1.000
_cell.length_c   1.000
_cell.angle_alpha   90.00
_cell.angle_beta   90.00
_cell.angle_gamma   90.00
#
_symmetry.space_group_name_H-M   'P 1'
#
loop_
_entity.id
_entity.type
_entity.pdbx_description
1 polymer ?
#
loop_
_entity_poly.entity_id
_entity_poly.type
_entity_poly.pdbx_seq_one_letter_code
_entity_poly.pdbx_strand_id
1 'polypeptide(L)'
;MILVEKGESPLILCLPHSGTQIPPAIENRMNATGRLQTDISWRLETILDLDSGLDATLLRSTASRYVIDVDQAPDLQQDPEADPVNALCPVTTLDNKRIYQLDEEPGPTETEQRALLFYFPFHEALRQEVERLKKIHDTVVLIDCRSVRSKIKGYIDQELAVLNLGTADHAACHPDLVRTFAATFEGAEGMSVAVDDVFQGGYITRTYGRPDIGVHAMTLVIAQRAYLRHESPPFEPDRTSSARLKTLLGQGLSRVSEWAQGFEPDPAEQRSAGEPAVS
;
A
#
# COMPACT_ATOMS: atom_id res chain seq x y z
N MET A 1 5.45 -14.61 8.49
CA MET A 1 6.15 -13.55 7.76
C MET A 1 5.27 -12.32 7.61
N ILE A 2 4.53 -11.99 8.67
CA ILE A 2 3.64 -10.85 8.79
C ILE A 2 3.91 -10.30 10.18
N LEU A 3 4.05 -8.99 10.30
CA LEU A 3 4.22 -8.33 11.58
C LEU A 3 3.01 -7.44 11.79
N VAL A 4 2.40 -7.58 12.97
CA VAL A 4 1.26 -6.80 13.41
C VAL A 4 1.63 -6.16 14.74
N GLU A 5 1.66 -4.85 14.77
CA GLU A 5 1.82 -4.04 15.98
C GLU A 5 0.47 -3.37 16.22
N LYS A 6 -0.21 -3.79 17.29
CA LYS A 6 -1.59 -3.37 17.54
C LYS A 6 -1.61 -2.01 18.23
N GLY A 7 -2.44 -1.12 17.69
CA GLY A 7 -2.85 0.12 18.34
C GLY A 7 -4.36 0.16 18.54
N GLU A 8 -4.85 1.14 19.30
CA GLU A 8 -6.28 1.30 19.62
C GLU A 8 -6.93 2.49 18.90
N SER A 9 -6.19 3.29 18.12
CA SER A 9 -6.79 4.33 17.28
C SER A 9 -7.55 3.72 16.08
N PRO A 10 -8.43 4.48 15.40
CA PRO A 10 -9.18 3.97 14.24
C PRO A 10 -8.31 3.78 12.97
N LEU A 11 -7.00 3.95 13.07
CA LEU A 11 -6.08 3.88 11.93
C LEU A 11 -5.40 2.52 11.81
N ILE A 12 -5.34 2.01 10.58
CA ILE A 12 -4.48 0.91 10.17
C ILE A 12 -3.52 1.42 9.10
N LEU A 13 -2.23 1.28 9.33
CA LEU A 13 -1.17 1.49 8.35
C LEU A 13 -0.72 0.13 7.82
N CYS A 14 -1.05 -0.17 6.57
CA CYS A 14 -0.73 -1.42 5.91
C CYS A 14 0.45 -1.23 4.96
N LEU A 15 1.54 -1.98 5.13
CA LEU A 15 2.72 -1.92 4.27
C LEU A 15 2.89 -3.26 3.54
N PRO A 16 2.27 -3.44 2.37
CA PRO A 16 2.36 -4.70 1.63
C PRO A 16 3.74 -4.92 1.01
N HIS A 17 4.49 -3.85 0.73
CA HIS A 17 5.71 -3.90 -0.12
C HIS A 17 7.00 -3.45 0.59
N SER A 18 7.04 -3.38 1.92
CA SER A 18 8.26 -3.01 2.67
C SER A 18 9.14 -4.21 3.06
N GLY A 19 8.64 -5.44 2.89
CA GLY A 19 9.38 -6.66 3.17
C GLY A 19 10.51 -6.92 2.18
N THR A 20 11.65 -7.42 2.66
CA THR A 20 12.85 -7.71 1.86
C THR A 20 13.24 -9.18 1.86
N GLN A 21 12.52 -10.02 2.61
CA GLN A 21 12.85 -11.43 2.76
C GLN A 21 12.48 -12.19 1.48
N ILE A 22 13.46 -12.87 0.90
CA ILE A 22 13.27 -13.83 -0.19
C ILE A 22 13.73 -15.19 0.34
N PRO A 23 12.87 -16.22 0.35
CA PRO A 23 13.29 -17.57 0.69
C PRO A 23 14.45 -18.06 -0.19
N PRO A 24 15.47 -18.75 0.33
CA PRO A 24 16.63 -19.18 -0.46
C PRO A 24 16.28 -19.99 -1.71
N ALA A 25 15.22 -20.82 -1.66
CA ALA A 25 14.75 -21.59 -2.81
C ALA A 25 14.27 -20.70 -3.97
N ILE A 26 13.77 -19.50 -3.67
CA ILE A 26 13.36 -18.50 -4.67
C ILE A 26 14.56 -17.63 -5.05
N GLU A 27 15.37 -17.19 -4.09
CA GLU A 27 16.53 -16.33 -4.33
C GLU A 27 17.56 -16.95 -5.29
N ASN A 28 17.81 -18.26 -5.16
CA ASN A 28 18.75 -19.00 -6.01
C ASN A 28 18.34 -19.03 -7.49
N ARG A 29 17.05 -18.81 -7.78
CA ARG A 29 16.45 -18.78 -9.11
C ARG A 29 16.41 -17.37 -9.69
N MET A 30 16.57 -16.34 -8.86
CA MET A 30 16.63 -14.96 -9.31
C MET A 30 17.92 -14.65 -10.08
N ASN A 31 17.85 -13.69 -10.99
CA ASN A 31 19.02 -13.09 -11.61
C ASN A 31 19.53 -11.90 -10.77
N ALA A 32 20.55 -11.19 -11.26
CA ALA A 32 21.10 -10.03 -10.55
C ALA A 32 20.06 -8.91 -10.34
N THR A 33 19.18 -8.66 -11.32
CA THR A 33 18.11 -7.67 -11.24
C THR A 33 17.09 -8.03 -10.17
N GLY A 34 16.63 -9.27 -10.11
CA GLY A 34 15.70 -9.73 -9.08
C GLY A 34 16.24 -9.53 -7.67
N ARG A 35 17.52 -9.85 -7.45
CA ARG A 35 18.18 -9.66 -6.14
C ARG A 35 18.35 -8.21 -5.71
N LEU A 36 18.30 -7.23 -6.63
CA LEU A 36 18.33 -5.80 -6.27
C LEU A 36 17.03 -5.31 -5.65
N GLN A 37 15.90 -5.97 -5.94
CA GLN A 37 14.58 -5.66 -5.39
C GLN A 37 14.20 -4.17 -5.53
N THR A 38 14.36 -3.62 -6.74
CA THR A 38 14.21 -2.18 -7.03
C THR A 38 12.81 -1.61 -6.84
N ASP A 39 11.80 -2.46 -6.74
CA ASP A 39 10.39 -2.05 -6.65
C ASP A 39 9.78 -2.24 -5.25
N ILE A 40 10.63 -2.54 -4.26
CA ILE A 40 10.26 -2.52 -2.84
C ILE A 40 10.11 -1.08 -2.34
N SER A 41 9.21 -0.92 -1.38
CA SER A 41 9.06 0.29 -0.57
C SER A 41 10.18 0.44 0.46
N TRP A 42 11.43 0.57 -0.01
CA TRP A 42 12.62 0.57 0.82
C TRP A 42 12.56 1.63 1.93
N ARG A 43 12.76 1.22 3.19
CA ARG A 43 12.81 2.11 4.37
C ARG A 43 11.48 2.77 4.74
N LEU A 44 10.39 2.48 4.04
CA LEU A 44 9.09 3.06 4.35
C LEU A 44 8.63 2.72 5.77
N GLU A 45 8.96 1.53 6.27
CA GLU A 45 8.71 1.13 7.65
C GLU A 45 9.36 2.09 8.64
N THR A 46 10.56 2.59 8.33
CA THR A 46 11.23 3.57 9.20
C THR A 46 10.59 4.94 9.12
N ILE A 47 9.96 5.29 7.99
CA ILE A 47 9.25 6.56 7.80
C ILE A 47 7.90 6.54 8.52
N LEU A 48 7.22 5.40 8.54
CA LEU A 48 5.92 5.22 9.20
C LEU A 48 6.00 4.77 10.65
N ASP A 49 7.21 4.49 11.16
CA ASP A 49 7.54 4.45 12.58
C ASP A 49 7.51 5.87 13.17
N LEU A 50 6.29 6.40 13.28
CA LEU A 50 5.97 7.74 13.79
C LEU A 50 5.77 7.67 15.31
N ASP A 51 5.94 8.79 16.00
CA ASP A 51 5.85 8.85 17.47
C ASP A 51 4.55 8.21 18.00
N SER A 52 4.62 7.66 19.21
CA SER A 52 3.57 6.86 19.86
C SER A 52 2.20 7.54 20.03
N GLY A 53 2.07 8.82 19.68
CA GLY A 53 0.82 9.58 19.79
C GLY A 53 -0.28 9.17 18.80
N LEU A 54 0.05 8.46 17.71
CA LEU A 54 -0.97 8.01 16.74
C LEU A 54 -1.71 6.74 17.17
N ASP A 55 -1.06 5.90 17.98
CA ASP A 55 -1.55 4.58 18.43
C ASP A 55 -2.25 3.78 17.30
N ALA A 56 -1.68 3.86 16.09
CA ALA A 56 -2.22 3.21 14.90
C ALA A 56 -1.79 1.73 14.87
N THR A 57 -2.64 0.88 14.31
CA THR A 57 -2.24 -0.50 14.03
C THR A 57 -1.32 -0.53 12.82
N LEU A 58 -0.12 -1.09 12.97
CA LEU A 58 0.82 -1.30 11.87
C LEU A 58 0.77 -2.77 11.44
N LEU A 59 0.50 -3.01 10.16
CA LEU A 59 0.54 -4.35 9.57
C LEU A 59 1.49 -4.35 8.38
N ARG A 60 2.48 -5.25 8.36
CA ARG A 60 3.44 -5.35 7.26
C ARG A 60 3.74 -6.77 6.83
N SER A 61 3.93 -6.96 5.53
CA SER A 61 4.56 -8.16 4.99
C SER A 61 6.06 -8.10 5.22
N THR A 62 6.67 -9.20 5.68
CA THR A 62 8.14 -9.30 5.73
C THR A 62 8.73 -9.89 4.45
N ALA A 63 7.89 -10.55 3.64
CA ALA A 63 8.28 -11.10 2.35
C ALA A 63 8.37 -10.00 1.28
N SER A 64 9.32 -10.15 0.36
CA SER A 64 9.45 -9.29 -0.80
C SER A 64 8.26 -9.41 -1.73
N ARG A 65 7.82 -8.29 -2.33
CA ARG A 65 6.79 -8.32 -3.38
C ARG A 65 7.20 -9.16 -4.61
N TYR A 66 8.50 -9.40 -4.82
CA TYR A 66 8.99 -10.30 -5.88
C TYR A 66 8.79 -11.79 -5.55
N VAL A 67 8.56 -12.13 -4.27
CA VAL A 67 8.07 -13.46 -3.88
C VAL A 67 6.60 -13.57 -4.23
N ILE A 68 5.81 -12.61 -3.75
CA ILE A 68 4.37 -12.52 -3.99
C ILE A 68 3.87 -11.10 -3.68
N ASP A 69 3.08 -10.53 -4.57
CA ASP A 69 2.49 -9.21 -4.40
C ASP A 69 1.12 -9.33 -3.71
N VAL A 70 1.09 -9.01 -2.42
CA VAL A 70 -0.14 -9.09 -1.60
C VAL A 70 -1.12 -7.93 -1.84
N ASP A 71 -0.82 -7.02 -2.77
CA ASP A 71 -1.74 -5.96 -3.22
C ASP A 71 -2.21 -6.19 -4.67
N GLN A 72 -2.02 -7.40 -5.19
CA GLN A 72 -2.65 -7.87 -6.43
C GLN A 72 -3.86 -8.75 -6.13
N ALA A 73 -4.81 -8.79 -7.06
CA ALA A 73 -5.92 -9.73 -6.98
C ALA A 73 -5.38 -11.18 -6.96
N PRO A 74 -6.00 -12.10 -6.19
CA PRO A 74 -5.55 -13.47 -6.08
C PRO A 74 -6.01 -14.29 -7.29
N ASP A 75 -5.87 -13.73 -8.50
CA ASP A 75 -6.13 -14.51 -9.71
C ASP A 75 -5.02 -15.55 -9.85
N LEU A 76 -5.35 -16.77 -9.44
CA LEU A 76 -4.45 -17.93 -9.50
C LEU A 76 -4.43 -18.52 -10.91
N GLN A 77 -5.31 -18.07 -11.82
CA GLN A 77 -5.27 -18.46 -13.22
C GLN A 77 -4.20 -17.63 -13.92
N GLN A 78 -3.23 -18.30 -14.55
CA GLN A 78 -2.29 -17.62 -15.42
C GLN A 78 -3.01 -17.26 -16.72
N ASP A 79 -3.45 -16.01 -16.81
CA ASP A 79 -3.75 -15.40 -18.09
C ASP A 79 -2.41 -15.11 -18.81
N PRO A 80 -2.12 -15.76 -19.95
CA PRO A 80 -0.89 -15.51 -20.71
C PRO A 80 -0.79 -14.06 -21.23
N GLU A 81 -1.91 -13.34 -21.28
CA GLU A 81 -1.98 -11.93 -21.64
C GLU A 81 -1.88 -11.00 -20.42
N ALA A 82 -1.85 -11.54 -19.19
CA ALA A 82 -1.68 -10.73 -17.98
C ALA A 82 -0.34 -10.01 -17.99
N ASP A 83 -0.38 -8.76 -17.53
CA ASP A 83 0.81 -7.94 -17.38
C ASP A 83 1.80 -8.63 -16.41
N PRO A 84 3.00 -9.04 -16.87
CA PRO A 84 3.99 -9.74 -16.05
C PRO A 84 4.50 -8.92 -14.87
N VAL A 85 4.31 -7.59 -14.91
CA VAL A 85 4.61 -6.66 -13.82
C VAL A 85 3.57 -6.77 -12.70
N ASN A 86 2.30 -7.00 -13.05
CA ASN A 86 1.16 -7.00 -12.14
C ASN A 86 0.66 -8.41 -11.79
N ALA A 87 1.43 -9.45 -12.13
CA ALA A 87 1.14 -10.82 -11.72
C ALA A 87 1.26 -10.99 -10.19
N LEU A 88 0.49 -11.93 -9.64
CA LEU A 88 0.55 -12.28 -8.21
C LEU A 88 1.98 -12.66 -7.77
N CYS A 89 2.74 -13.32 -8.64
CA CYS A 89 4.18 -13.51 -8.49
C CYS A 89 4.91 -12.79 -9.64
N PRO A 90 5.38 -11.54 -9.44
CA PRO A 90 5.98 -10.75 -10.51
C PRO A 90 7.19 -11.44 -11.14
N VAL A 91 7.24 -11.46 -12.47
CA VAL A 91 8.38 -12.04 -13.23
C VAL A 91 9.27 -10.98 -13.86
N THR A 92 8.77 -9.74 -13.93
CA THR A 92 9.52 -8.56 -14.33
C THR A 92 9.41 -7.46 -13.28
N THR A 93 10.42 -6.58 -13.23
CA THR A 93 10.35 -5.31 -12.50
C THR A 93 9.36 -4.35 -13.16
N LEU A 94 9.01 -3.27 -12.48
CA LEU A 94 8.17 -2.18 -13.00
C LEU A 94 8.76 -1.53 -14.27
N ASP A 95 10.08 -1.59 -14.49
CA ASP A 95 10.75 -1.17 -15.73
C ASP A 95 11.00 -2.32 -16.72
N ASN A 96 10.17 -3.38 -16.68
CA ASN A 96 10.14 -4.51 -17.60
C ASN A 96 11.45 -5.32 -17.70
N LYS A 97 12.22 -5.42 -16.61
CA LYS A 97 13.42 -6.26 -16.55
C LYS A 97 13.10 -7.58 -15.86
N ARG A 98 13.57 -8.69 -16.42
CA ARG A 98 13.36 -10.04 -15.84
C ARG A 98 13.89 -10.12 -14.41
N ILE A 99 13.14 -10.75 -13.51
CA ILE A 99 13.53 -11.01 -12.10
C ILE A 99 14.24 -12.36 -11.97
N TYR A 100 13.77 -13.38 -12.69
CA TYR A 100 14.28 -14.75 -12.64
C TYR A 100 15.35 -15.02 -13.70
N GLN A 101 16.10 -16.11 -13.52
CA GLN A 101 16.88 -16.71 -14.61
C GLN A 101 15.92 -17.23 -15.68
N LEU A 102 16.44 -17.50 -16.88
CA LEU A 102 15.61 -18.03 -17.97
C LEU A 102 15.01 -19.38 -17.56
N ASP A 103 13.69 -19.54 -17.76
CA ASP A 103 12.91 -20.74 -17.45
C ASP A 103 12.83 -21.09 -15.95
N GLU A 104 13.16 -20.12 -15.09
CA GLU A 104 13.15 -20.24 -13.62
C GLU A 104 12.05 -19.38 -12.99
N GLU A 105 11.08 -18.92 -13.77
CA GLU A 105 9.87 -18.23 -13.30
C GLU A 105 8.95 -19.16 -12.47
N PRO A 106 8.16 -18.63 -11.53
CA PRO A 106 7.16 -19.42 -10.81
C PRO A 106 6.05 -19.91 -11.75
N GLY A 107 5.82 -21.22 -11.75
CA GLY A 107 4.68 -21.84 -12.43
C GLY A 107 3.41 -21.84 -11.56
N PRO A 108 2.26 -22.23 -12.13
CA PRO A 108 0.96 -22.15 -11.44
C PRO A 108 0.91 -22.84 -10.07
N THR A 109 1.44 -24.07 -9.97
CA THR A 109 1.48 -24.82 -8.70
C THR A 109 2.31 -24.09 -7.64
N GLU A 110 3.40 -23.44 -8.02
CA GLU A 110 4.20 -22.67 -7.08
C GLU A 110 3.50 -21.37 -6.67
N THR A 111 2.83 -20.69 -7.61
CA THR A 111 2.00 -19.51 -7.32
C THR A 111 0.92 -19.83 -6.29
N GLU A 112 0.21 -20.95 -6.43
CA GLU A 112 -0.76 -21.43 -5.44
C GLU A 112 -0.13 -21.68 -4.07
N GLN A 113 1.04 -22.33 -4.03
CA GLN A 113 1.75 -22.58 -2.77
C GLN A 113 2.17 -21.28 -2.09
N ARG A 114 2.69 -20.31 -2.85
CA ARG A 114 3.04 -18.99 -2.33
C ARG A 114 1.78 -18.26 -1.83
N ALA A 115 0.65 -18.36 -2.53
CA ALA A 115 -0.60 -17.77 -2.07
C ALA A 115 -1.04 -18.33 -0.70
N LEU A 116 -0.98 -19.66 -0.53
CA LEU A 116 -1.28 -20.34 0.75
C LEU A 116 -0.35 -19.94 1.89
N LEU A 117 0.94 -19.73 1.61
CA LEU A 117 1.95 -19.47 2.64
C LEU A 117 2.07 -18.00 3.03
N PHE A 118 1.80 -17.08 2.11
CA PHE A 118 2.09 -15.66 2.27
C PHE A 118 0.85 -14.78 2.10
N TYR A 119 0.10 -14.99 1.01
CA TYR A 119 -0.99 -14.09 0.61
C TYR A 119 -2.21 -14.21 1.52
N PHE A 120 -2.82 -15.39 1.59
CA PHE A 120 -4.03 -15.58 2.40
C PHE A 120 -3.79 -15.29 3.89
N PRO A 121 -2.64 -15.69 4.49
CA PRO A 121 -2.33 -15.29 5.86
C PRO A 121 -2.23 -13.77 6.05
N PHE A 122 -1.71 -13.03 5.07
CA PHE A 122 -1.60 -11.57 5.13
C PHE A 122 -2.98 -10.91 5.13
N HIS A 123 -3.83 -11.30 4.18
CA HIS A 123 -5.20 -10.79 4.08
C HIS A 123 -6.07 -11.18 5.28
N GLU A 124 -5.84 -12.37 5.84
CA GLU A 124 -6.52 -12.81 7.06
C GLU A 124 -6.13 -11.92 8.24
N ALA A 125 -4.83 -11.65 8.44
CA ALA A 125 -4.38 -10.75 9.49
C ALA A 125 -4.95 -9.33 9.32
N LEU A 126 -4.98 -8.81 8.09
CA LEU A 126 -5.53 -7.49 7.82
C LEU A 126 -7.03 -7.41 8.09
N ARG A 127 -7.78 -8.44 7.67
CA ARG A 127 -9.21 -8.56 7.95
C ARG A 127 -9.49 -8.61 9.44
N GLN A 128 -8.71 -9.38 10.20
CA GLN A 128 -8.86 -9.47 11.65
C GLN A 128 -8.64 -8.12 12.36
N GLU A 129 -7.68 -7.31 11.91
CA GLU A 129 -7.43 -6.00 12.51
C GLU A 129 -8.51 -4.97 12.13
N VAL A 130 -9.02 -4.99 10.89
CA VAL A 130 -10.20 -4.20 10.49
C VAL A 130 -11.40 -4.56 11.36
N GLU A 131 -11.72 -5.86 11.47
CA GLU A 131 -12.83 -6.35 12.29
C GLU A 131 -12.66 -6.02 13.78
N ARG A 132 -11.42 -6.05 14.29
CA ARG A 132 -11.12 -5.67 15.68
C ARG A 132 -11.43 -4.20 15.92
N LEU A 133 -10.88 -3.30 15.09
CA LEU A 133 -11.07 -1.87 15.28
C LEU A 133 -12.52 -1.44 15.02
N LYS A 134 -13.24 -2.10 14.10
CA LYS A 134 -14.67 -1.86 13.87
C LYS A 134 -15.57 -2.21 15.06
N LYS A 135 -15.11 -3.02 16.01
CA LYS A 135 -15.83 -3.28 17.27
C LYS A 135 -15.64 -2.16 18.30
N ILE A 136 -14.66 -1.30 18.09
CA ILE A 136 -14.27 -0.20 19.00
C ILE A 136 -14.71 1.15 18.42
N HIS A 137 -14.61 1.30 17.10
CA HIS A 137 -14.88 2.53 16.36
C HIS A 137 -15.97 2.35 15.31
N ASP A 138 -16.84 3.35 15.19
CA ASP A 138 -17.84 3.41 14.13
C ASP A 138 -17.21 3.64 12.75
N THR A 139 -16.06 4.29 12.70
CA THR A 139 -15.29 4.57 11.49
C THR A 139 -13.86 4.07 11.65
N VAL A 140 -13.38 3.28 10.69
CA VAL A 140 -11.99 2.80 10.62
C VAL A 140 -11.38 3.25 9.30
N VAL A 141 -10.13 3.70 9.34
CA VAL A 141 -9.38 4.11 8.15
C VAL A 141 -8.18 3.20 7.95
N LEU A 142 -8.17 2.52 6.81
CA LEU A 142 -7.05 1.73 6.32
C LEU A 142 -6.25 2.52 5.29
N ILE A 143 -4.96 2.73 5.53
CA ILE A 143 -4.05 3.33 4.56
C ILE A 143 -3.10 2.25 4.03
N ASP A 144 -3.22 1.95 2.74
CA ASP A 144 -2.29 1.10 2.00
C ASP A 144 -1.04 1.92 1.62
N CYS A 145 0.00 1.79 2.44
CA CYS A 145 1.22 2.58 2.39
C CYS A 145 2.29 1.91 1.53
N ARG A 146 2.70 2.61 0.47
CA ARG A 146 3.72 2.19 -0.48
C ARG A 146 4.67 3.33 -0.79
N SER A 147 5.82 3.01 -1.37
CA SER A 147 6.70 3.99 -1.98
C SER A 147 7.40 3.41 -3.21
N VAL A 148 7.70 4.29 -4.15
CA VAL A 148 8.19 3.91 -5.48
C VAL A 148 9.22 4.92 -5.98
N ARG A 149 10.10 4.48 -6.88
CA ARG A 149 11.03 5.37 -7.59
C ARG A 149 10.25 6.45 -8.34
N SER A 150 10.76 7.68 -8.34
CA SER A 150 10.07 8.85 -8.90
C SER A 150 9.89 8.80 -10.41
N LYS A 151 10.72 8.01 -11.11
CA LYS A 151 10.68 7.77 -12.54
C LYS A 151 11.00 6.31 -12.82
N ILE A 152 10.18 5.67 -13.64
CA ILE A 152 10.34 4.28 -14.06
C ILE A 152 10.04 4.24 -15.56
N LYS A 153 11.05 3.97 -16.37
CA LYS A 153 10.91 4.03 -17.83
C LYS A 153 9.78 3.12 -18.33
N GLY A 154 8.80 3.69 -19.05
CA GLY A 154 7.66 2.95 -19.59
C GLY A 154 6.56 2.63 -18.57
N TYR A 155 6.67 3.15 -17.35
CA TYR A 155 5.67 2.98 -16.29
C TYR A 155 5.31 4.33 -15.63
N ILE A 156 6.34 5.10 -15.23
CA ILE A 156 6.27 6.48 -14.72
C ILE A 156 7.26 7.32 -15.53
N ASP A 157 6.83 7.82 -16.68
CA ASP A 157 7.69 8.59 -17.60
C ASP A 157 7.84 10.06 -17.16
N GLN A 158 6.80 10.64 -16.58
CA GLN A 158 6.86 11.96 -15.94
C GLN A 158 7.23 11.80 -14.47
N GLU A 159 7.84 12.84 -13.88
CA GLU A 159 8.17 12.78 -12.46
C GLU A 159 6.91 12.71 -11.60
N LEU A 160 6.81 11.65 -10.79
CA LEU A 160 5.68 11.42 -9.91
C LEU A 160 5.51 12.57 -8.89
N ALA A 161 4.27 12.90 -8.51
CA ALA A 161 4.04 13.74 -7.33
C ALA A 161 4.66 13.09 -6.07
N VAL A 162 4.98 13.90 -5.06
CA VAL A 162 5.66 13.38 -3.86
C VAL A 162 4.75 12.43 -3.07
N LEU A 163 3.47 12.77 -2.94
CA LEU A 163 2.42 11.94 -2.36
C LEU A 163 1.38 11.66 -3.43
N ASN A 164 0.96 10.41 -3.57
CA ASN A 164 -0.05 9.99 -4.54
C ASN A 164 -1.12 9.20 -3.81
N LEU A 165 -2.34 9.70 -3.85
CA LEU A 165 -3.48 9.14 -3.14
C LEU A 165 -4.37 8.39 -4.13
N GLY A 166 -4.68 7.14 -3.84
CA GLY A 166 -5.60 6.33 -4.64
C GLY A 166 -6.84 5.98 -3.84
N THR A 167 -8.02 6.27 -4.39
CA THR A 167 -9.31 6.20 -3.69
C THR A 167 -10.29 5.23 -4.33
N ALA A 168 -9.83 4.47 -5.31
CA ALA A 168 -10.65 3.61 -6.17
C ALA A 168 -11.74 4.41 -6.90
N ASP A 169 -11.35 5.53 -7.50
CA ASP A 169 -12.29 6.46 -8.17
C ASP A 169 -13.39 6.94 -7.22
N HIS A 170 -12.98 7.31 -6.00
CA HIS A 170 -13.81 7.74 -4.87
C HIS A 170 -14.72 6.66 -4.26
N ALA A 171 -14.58 5.39 -4.66
CA ALA A 171 -15.41 4.32 -4.12
C ALA A 171 -14.93 3.79 -2.76
N ALA A 172 -13.63 3.89 -2.43
CA ALA A 172 -13.06 3.24 -1.25
C ALA A 172 -13.09 4.10 0.02
N CYS A 173 -13.22 5.43 -0.11
CA CYS A 173 -13.26 6.34 1.04
C CYS A 173 -14.07 7.60 0.74
N HIS A 174 -14.50 8.30 1.79
CA HIS A 174 -15.23 9.55 1.65
C HIS A 174 -14.27 10.67 1.17
N PRO A 175 -14.66 11.53 0.21
CA PRO A 175 -13.76 12.56 -0.35
C PRO A 175 -13.17 13.53 0.68
N ASP A 176 -13.90 13.79 1.78
CA ASP A 176 -13.42 14.66 2.87
C ASP A 176 -12.21 14.10 3.62
N LEU A 177 -12.09 12.76 3.75
CA LEU A 177 -10.90 12.12 4.31
C LEU A 177 -9.66 12.45 3.47
N VAL A 178 -9.80 12.31 2.14
CA VAL A 178 -8.72 12.54 1.17
C VAL A 178 -8.28 14.01 1.21
N ARG A 179 -9.24 14.94 1.19
CA ARG A 179 -8.99 16.38 1.35
C ARG A 179 -8.28 16.69 2.66
N THR A 180 -8.71 16.09 3.77
CA THR A 180 -8.15 16.30 5.11
C THR A 180 -6.68 15.89 5.15
N PHE A 181 -6.34 14.73 4.57
CA PHE A 181 -4.95 14.28 4.49
C PHE A 181 -4.12 15.17 3.56
N ALA A 182 -4.61 15.42 2.33
CA ALA A 182 -3.90 16.20 1.30
C ALA A 182 -3.58 17.64 1.75
N ALA A 183 -4.51 18.29 2.45
CA ALA A 183 -4.36 19.66 2.96
C ALA A 183 -3.18 19.82 3.95
N THR A 184 -2.62 18.74 4.47
CA THR A 184 -1.42 18.78 5.33
C THR A 184 -0.16 19.09 4.54
N PHE A 185 -0.14 18.76 3.25
CA PHE A 185 1.02 18.93 2.38
C PHE A 185 0.92 20.18 1.49
N GLU A 186 -0.25 20.82 1.44
CA GLU A 186 -0.46 22.06 0.70
C GLU A 186 0.45 23.18 1.23
N GLY A 187 1.22 23.80 0.33
CA GLY A 187 2.16 24.87 0.68
C GLY A 187 3.44 24.42 1.38
N ALA A 188 3.58 23.13 1.71
CA ALA A 188 4.84 22.61 2.26
C ALA A 188 5.91 22.56 1.17
N GLU A 189 7.09 23.12 1.46
CA GLU A 189 8.18 23.22 0.49
C GLU A 189 8.62 21.85 -0.02
N GLY A 190 8.62 21.70 -1.35
CA GLY A 190 9.05 20.48 -2.02
C GLY A 190 8.08 19.30 -1.86
N MET A 191 6.83 19.56 -1.45
CA MET A 191 5.75 18.57 -1.41
C MET A 191 4.76 18.83 -2.54
N SER A 192 4.25 17.75 -3.12
CA SER A 192 3.16 17.78 -4.08
C SER A 192 2.26 16.56 -3.85
N VAL A 193 0.97 16.74 -4.11
CA VAL A 193 -0.04 15.69 -3.93
C VAL A 193 -0.77 15.50 -5.25
N ALA A 194 -0.92 14.25 -5.68
CA ALA A 194 -1.83 13.85 -6.73
C ALA A 194 -2.89 12.90 -6.16
N VAL A 195 -4.11 12.95 -6.69
CA VAL A 195 -5.24 12.09 -6.27
C VAL A 195 -5.78 11.40 -7.52
N ASP A 196 -5.86 10.07 -7.47
CA ASP A 196 -6.38 9.20 -8.56
C ASP A 196 -5.74 9.47 -9.94
N ASP A 197 -4.48 9.87 -9.94
CA ASP A 197 -3.65 10.05 -11.14
C ASP A 197 -3.00 8.71 -11.54
N VAL A 198 -1.67 8.58 -11.43
CA VAL A 198 -0.95 7.32 -11.75
C VAL A 198 -1.43 6.14 -10.89
N PHE A 199 -1.80 6.38 -9.64
CA PHE A 199 -2.22 5.36 -8.69
C PHE A 199 -3.65 5.60 -8.22
N GLN A 200 -4.60 4.83 -8.75
CA GLN A 200 -6.03 4.98 -8.46
C GLN A 200 -6.52 4.10 -7.30
N GLY A 201 -5.64 3.35 -6.64
CA GLY A 201 -6.02 2.42 -5.56
C GLY A 201 -5.77 0.95 -5.94
N GLY A 202 -4.97 0.26 -5.12
CA GLY A 202 -4.63 -1.16 -5.29
C GLY A 202 -5.74 -2.13 -4.88
N TYR A 203 -5.45 -3.43 -4.93
CA TYR A 203 -6.40 -4.47 -4.55
C TYR A 203 -6.84 -4.33 -3.09
N ILE A 204 -5.93 -4.03 -2.17
CA ILE A 204 -6.24 -3.80 -0.75
C ILE A 204 -7.21 -2.63 -0.61
N THR A 205 -6.93 -1.49 -1.24
CA THR A 205 -7.82 -0.33 -1.18
C THR A 205 -9.22 -0.65 -1.71
N ARG A 206 -9.31 -1.32 -2.86
CA ARG A 206 -10.60 -1.67 -3.49
C ARG A 206 -11.38 -2.74 -2.71
N THR A 207 -10.68 -3.66 -2.05
CA THR A 207 -11.31 -4.78 -1.34
C THR A 207 -11.81 -4.39 0.03
N TYR A 208 -11.01 -3.64 0.79
CA TYR A 208 -11.34 -3.28 2.18
C TYR A 208 -12.07 -1.94 2.28
N GLY A 209 -11.99 -1.07 1.27
CA GLY A 209 -12.75 0.18 1.21
C GLY A 209 -14.24 -0.09 1.08
N ARG A 210 -14.97 0.07 2.18
CA ARG A 210 -16.41 -0.13 2.33
C ARG A 210 -17.00 1.00 3.16
N PRO A 211 -17.03 2.23 2.59
CA PRO A 211 -17.48 3.42 3.32
C PRO A 211 -18.95 3.30 3.79
N ASP A 212 -19.76 2.48 3.11
CA ASP A 212 -21.15 2.15 3.47
C ASP A 212 -21.29 1.51 4.86
N ILE A 213 -20.24 0.85 5.35
CA ILE A 213 -20.20 0.24 6.69
C ILE A 213 -19.11 0.86 7.59
N GLY A 214 -18.66 2.07 7.26
CA GLY A 214 -17.68 2.82 8.05
C GLY A 214 -16.25 2.29 7.98
N VAL A 215 -15.87 1.57 6.91
CA VAL A 215 -14.46 1.21 6.64
C VAL A 215 -13.99 2.00 5.43
N HIS A 216 -13.14 3.00 5.64
CA HIS A 216 -12.57 3.79 4.55
C HIS A 216 -11.17 3.27 4.24
N ALA A 217 -10.84 3.12 2.96
CA ALA A 217 -9.50 2.75 2.53
C ALA A 217 -8.93 3.74 1.50
N MET A 218 -7.65 4.02 1.62
CA MET A 218 -6.91 4.88 0.68
C MET A 218 -5.51 4.30 0.44
N THR A 219 -5.08 4.26 -0.81
CA THR A 219 -3.67 4.03 -1.17
C THR A 219 -2.88 5.32 -0.91
N LEU A 220 -1.71 5.19 -0.31
CA LEU A 220 -0.69 6.24 -0.20
C LEU A 220 0.61 5.74 -0.86
N VAL A 221 0.95 6.26 -2.04
CA VAL A 221 2.26 6.01 -2.68
C VAL A 221 3.15 7.24 -2.55
N ILE A 222 4.28 7.06 -1.85
CA ILE A 222 5.28 8.11 -1.64
C ILE A 222 6.41 7.98 -2.67
N ALA A 223 6.76 9.06 -3.35
CA ALA A 223 7.96 9.08 -4.17
C ALA A 223 9.22 8.92 -3.28
N GLN A 224 10.07 7.94 -3.58
CA GLN A 224 11.22 7.60 -2.75
C GLN A 224 12.19 8.79 -2.55
N ARG A 225 12.29 9.71 -3.51
CA ARG A 225 13.05 10.97 -3.39
C ARG A 225 12.63 11.85 -2.22
N ALA A 226 11.45 11.63 -1.64
CA ALA A 226 10.97 12.35 -0.46
C ALA A 226 11.79 12.05 0.79
N TYR A 227 12.50 10.90 0.83
CA TYR A 227 13.21 10.45 2.02
C TYR A 227 14.49 9.64 1.75
N LEU A 228 14.76 9.22 0.51
CA LEU A 228 16.02 8.59 0.12
C LEU A 228 16.95 9.60 -0.54
N ARG A 229 18.25 9.48 -0.23
CA ARG A 229 19.33 10.21 -0.93
C ARG A 229 19.42 9.78 -2.39
N HIS A 230 19.24 8.48 -2.64
CA HIS A 230 19.27 7.88 -3.97
C HIS A 230 18.15 6.84 -4.10
N GLU A 231 17.36 6.92 -5.17
CA GLU A 231 16.33 5.93 -5.53
C GLU A 231 16.95 4.70 -6.24
N SER A 232 18.07 4.24 -5.69
CA SER A 232 18.86 3.11 -6.20
C SER A 232 19.64 2.48 -5.05
N PRO A 233 20.08 1.21 -5.18
CA PRO A 233 20.88 0.54 -4.15
C PRO A 233 22.07 1.40 -3.69
N PRO A 234 22.32 1.53 -2.37
CA PRO A 234 21.73 0.76 -1.28
C PRO A 234 20.44 1.34 -0.65
N PHE A 235 19.76 2.27 -1.34
CA PHE A 235 18.56 2.96 -0.85
C PHE A 235 18.80 3.64 0.50
N GLU A 236 19.82 4.51 0.51
CA GLU A 236 20.24 5.23 1.71
C GLU A 236 19.23 6.33 2.07
N PRO A 237 18.71 6.35 3.31
CA PRO A 237 17.87 7.45 3.78
C PRO A 237 18.60 8.79 3.78
N ASP A 238 17.92 9.85 3.37
CA ASP A 238 18.33 11.22 3.66
C ASP A 238 17.70 11.66 5.00
N ARG A 239 18.53 11.94 6.00
CA ARG A 239 18.04 12.23 7.37
C ARG A 239 17.15 13.47 7.43
N THR A 240 17.51 14.53 6.73
CA THR A 240 16.77 15.80 6.74
C THR A 240 15.41 15.64 6.08
N SER A 241 15.39 15.03 4.89
CA SER A 241 14.17 14.80 4.13
C SER A 241 13.25 13.79 4.82
N SER A 242 13.83 12.72 5.40
CA SER A 242 13.10 11.75 6.22
C SER A 242 12.45 12.41 7.44
N ALA A 243 13.17 13.23 8.20
CA ALA A 243 12.63 13.91 9.36
C ALA A 243 11.49 14.86 8.99
N ARG A 244 11.65 15.64 7.90
CA ARG A 244 10.59 16.52 7.39
C ARG A 244 9.36 15.73 6.98
N LEU A 245 9.54 14.64 6.23
CA LEU A 245 8.44 13.80 5.76
C LEU A 245 7.71 13.13 6.94
N LYS A 246 8.44 12.62 7.94
CA LYS A 246 7.87 12.07 9.18
C LYS A 246 6.95 13.07 9.87
N THR A 247 7.40 14.31 10.07
CA THR A 247 6.60 15.34 10.71
C THR A 247 5.30 15.60 9.96
N LEU A 248 5.36 15.74 8.63
CA LEU A 248 4.18 16.00 7.82
C LEU A 248 3.22 14.80 7.77
N LEU A 249 3.74 13.57 7.65
CA LEU A 249 2.94 12.35 7.72
C LEU A 249 2.28 12.21 9.09
N GLY A 250 3.01 12.46 10.18
CA GLY A 250 2.47 12.46 11.53
C GLY A 250 1.28 13.40 11.67
N GLN A 251 1.42 14.65 11.21
CA GLN A 251 0.32 15.63 11.21
C GLN A 251 -0.87 15.18 10.36
N GLY A 252 -0.61 14.64 9.16
CA GLY A 252 -1.66 14.21 8.25
C GLY A 252 -2.44 13.01 8.79
N LEU A 253 -1.74 12.05 9.37
CA LEU A 253 -2.34 10.88 9.99
C LEU A 253 -3.10 11.24 11.27
N SER A 254 -2.59 12.18 12.09
CA SER A 254 -3.35 12.69 13.25
C SER A 254 -4.69 13.28 12.81
N ARG A 255 -4.69 14.11 11.75
CA ARG A 255 -5.93 14.68 11.20
C ARG A 255 -6.88 13.63 10.64
N VAL A 256 -6.37 12.57 10.01
CA VAL A 256 -7.21 11.45 9.54
C VAL A 256 -7.80 10.66 10.72
N SER A 257 -7.04 10.48 11.81
CA SER A 257 -7.55 9.86 13.03
C SER A 257 -8.67 10.68 13.66
N GLU A 258 -8.46 12.00 13.80
CA GLU A 258 -9.45 12.95 14.31
C GLU A 258 -10.71 12.97 13.42
N TRP A 259 -10.52 12.97 12.09
CA TRP A 259 -11.60 12.87 11.12
C TRP A 259 -12.42 11.61 11.36
N ALA A 260 -11.79 10.44 11.49
CA ALA A 260 -12.49 9.18 11.70
C ALA A 260 -13.31 9.17 13.01
N GLN A 261 -12.79 9.77 14.08
CA GLN A 261 -13.48 9.86 15.37
C GLN A 261 -14.67 10.82 15.36
N GLY A 262 -14.63 11.86 14.53
CA GLY A 262 -15.68 12.87 14.41
C GLY A 262 -16.58 12.72 13.18
N PHE A 263 -16.36 11.71 12.34
CA PHE A 263 -17.09 11.56 11.08
C PHE A 263 -18.53 11.09 11.34
N GLU A 264 -19.49 11.93 10.95
CA GLU A 264 -20.90 11.58 10.91
C GLU A 264 -21.33 11.43 9.44
N PRO A 265 -21.73 10.23 8.99
CA PRO A 265 -22.20 10.02 7.61
C PRO A 265 -23.53 10.74 7.35
N ASP A 266 -23.73 11.25 6.12
CA ASP A 266 -25.00 11.85 5.74
C ASP A 266 -26.13 10.78 5.78
N PRO A 267 -27.22 11.02 6.55
CA PRO A 267 -28.36 10.10 6.60
C PRO A 267 -29.01 9.78 5.24
N ALA A 268 -28.81 10.63 4.23
CA ALA A 268 -29.33 10.43 2.87
C ALA A 268 -28.50 9.41 2.06
N GLU A 269 -27.19 9.34 2.26
CA GLU A 269 -26.30 8.39 1.59
C GLU A 269 -26.46 6.96 2.12
N GLN A 270 -26.87 6.80 3.39
CA GLN A 270 -27.15 5.49 3.99
C GLN A 270 -28.39 4.80 3.39
N ARG A 271 -29.34 5.56 2.81
CA ARG A 271 -30.61 5.00 2.30
C ARG A 271 -30.48 4.39 0.91
N SER A 272 -29.49 4.78 0.11
CA SER A 272 -29.29 4.24 -1.25
C SER A 272 -28.67 2.83 -1.26
N ALA A 273 -28.05 2.40 -0.15
CA ALA A 273 -27.41 1.10 0.00
C ALA A 273 -28.37 -0.03 0.48
N GLY A 274 -29.64 0.30 0.76
CA GLY A 274 -30.60 -0.60 1.41
C GLY A 274 -31.57 -1.36 0.49
N GLU A 275 -31.60 -1.09 -0.81
CA GLU A 275 -32.50 -1.80 -1.73
C GLU A 275 -31.72 -2.73 -2.68
N PRO A 276 -31.79 -4.07 -2.51
CA PRO A 276 -31.40 -4.95 -3.58
C PRO A 276 -32.38 -4.74 -4.73
N ALA A 277 -31.85 -4.42 -5.92
CA ALA A 277 -32.63 -4.41 -7.15
C ALA A 277 -33.21 -5.82 -7.38
N VAL A 278 -34.48 -5.99 -7.02
CA VAL A 278 -35.28 -7.14 -7.44
C VAL A 278 -35.76 -6.87 -8.85
N SER A 279 -35.07 -7.45 -9.84
CA SER A 279 -35.61 -7.80 -11.15
C SER A 279 -34.69 -8.77 -11.88
#